data_AF-A0A4Q2WX22-F1
#
_entry.id   AF-A0A4Q2WX22-F1
#
_cell.length_a   1.000
_cell.length_b   1.000
_cell.length_c   1.000
_cell.angle_alpha   90.00
_cell.angle_beta   90.00
_cell.angle_gamma   90.00
#
_symmetry.space_group_name_H-M   'P 1'
#
loop_
_entity.id
_entity.type
_entity.pdbx_description
1 polymer ?
#
loop_
_entity_poly.entity_id
_entity_poly.type
_entity_poly.pdbx_seq_one_letter_code
_entity_poly.pdbx_strand_id
1 'polypeptide(L)'
;MPCPCHVPTRIARMESRARMVLVVGFARVASSAIGPLCVRVRCVRCEVTSMGDTVTFTITVGNDGEADTAGMRVQDRVPDRIDPASLAWQCTAAVGTTCATPDQGAGALDVTIAWVPKDAALTFTLAGEVGSAADPANDYDEFFNTATVTLSAGSGLTDPTGNNSSTIDLRIDDTLFQDGFELIDP
;
A
#
# COMPACT_ATOMS: atom_id res chain seq x y z
N MET A 1 7.44 -9.52 -9.82
CA MET A 1 7.21 -10.54 -8.77
C MET A 1 6.58 -9.84 -7.59
N PRO A 2 5.37 -10.22 -7.13
CA PRO A 2 4.66 -9.48 -6.11
C PRO A 2 5.32 -9.67 -4.74
N CYS A 3 5.70 -8.56 -4.09
CA CYS A 3 6.31 -8.53 -2.77
C CYS A 3 5.31 -9.06 -1.72
N PRO A 4 5.54 -10.19 -1.04
CA PRO A 4 4.65 -10.66 0.01
C PRO A 4 4.85 -9.76 1.23
N CYS A 5 4.12 -8.64 1.29
CA CYS A 5 3.96 -7.86 2.51
C CYS A 5 3.55 -8.84 3.60
N HIS A 6 4.47 -8.99 4.55
CA HIS A 6 4.57 -10.03 5.55
C HIS A 6 3.25 -10.80 5.87
N VAL A 7 3.17 -12.08 5.48
CA VAL A 7 2.37 -13.06 6.24
C VAL A 7 3.18 -13.37 7.50
N PRO A 8 2.66 -13.22 8.72
CA PRO A 8 3.44 -13.39 9.94
C PRO A 8 4.04 -14.79 9.99
N THR A 9 5.37 -14.85 9.82
CA THR A 9 6.09 -16.11 9.90
C THR A 9 6.24 -16.45 11.38
N ARG A 10 5.74 -17.62 11.80
CA ARG A 10 5.83 -18.10 13.18
C ARG A 10 7.26 -17.93 13.72
N ILE A 11 7.35 -17.31 14.89
CA ILE A 11 8.56 -17.02 15.66
C ILE A 11 9.47 -18.26 15.71
N ALA A 12 10.56 -18.26 14.95
CA ALA A 12 11.66 -19.19 15.14
C ALA A 12 12.65 -18.57 16.13
N ARG A 13 12.69 -19.15 17.33
CA ARG A 13 13.64 -18.83 18.40
C ARG A 13 15.07 -19.10 17.92
N MET A 14 15.82 -18.08 17.52
CA MET A 14 17.25 -18.22 17.25
C MET A 14 18.05 -18.15 18.55
N GLU A 15 18.68 -19.27 18.92
CA GLU A 15 19.63 -19.34 20.03
C GLU A 15 20.95 -18.64 19.66
N SER A 16 21.29 -17.61 20.42
CA SER A 16 22.53 -16.84 20.26
C SER A 16 23.73 -17.63 20.78
N ARG A 17 24.70 -17.92 19.89
CA ARG A 17 26.09 -18.26 20.25
C ARG A 17 27.06 -17.66 19.24
N ALA A 18 27.33 -16.35 19.34
CA ALA A 18 28.45 -15.73 18.63
C ALA A 18 29.66 -15.58 19.58
N ARG A 19 30.74 -16.29 19.25
CA ARG A 19 32.03 -16.27 19.96
C ARG A 19 32.82 -15.05 19.47
N MET A 20 33.13 -14.12 20.37
CA MET A 20 33.80 -12.85 20.09
C MET A 20 35.30 -13.06 19.88
N VAL A 21 35.79 -12.90 18.65
CA VAL A 21 37.22 -12.78 18.32
C VAL A 21 37.51 -11.30 18.03
N LEU A 22 38.39 -10.69 18.83
CA LEU A 22 38.78 -9.29 18.74
C LEU A 22 39.76 -9.10 17.57
N VAL A 23 39.31 -8.45 16.50
CA VAL A 23 40.18 -7.97 15.40
C VAL A 23 40.32 -6.47 15.49
N VAL A 24 41.57 -6.00 15.54
CA VAL A 24 41.97 -4.60 15.62
C VAL A 24 41.92 -3.97 14.22
N GLY A 25 41.20 -2.85 14.10
CA GLY A 25 41.45 -1.82 13.08
C GLY A 25 41.03 -2.09 11.64
N PHE A 26 39.78 -1.77 11.29
CA PHE A 26 39.41 -1.27 9.95
C PHE A 26 38.36 -0.17 10.12
N ALA A 27 38.52 0.94 9.39
CA ALA A 27 37.52 1.99 9.31
C ALA A 27 36.16 1.35 9.00
N ARG A 28 35.13 1.65 9.79
CA ARG A 28 33.77 1.18 9.50
C ARG A 28 33.37 1.81 8.16
N VAL A 29 33.44 1.03 7.09
CA VAL A 29 32.55 1.28 5.96
C VAL A 29 31.15 1.26 6.59
N ALA A 30 30.43 2.36 6.52
CA ALA A 30 29.02 2.37 6.87
C ALA A 30 28.36 1.35 5.93
N SER A 31 28.14 0.14 6.44
CA SER A 31 27.28 -0.83 5.78
C SER A 31 25.93 -0.15 5.72
N SER A 32 25.53 0.35 4.55
CA SER A 32 24.20 0.94 4.37
C SER A 32 23.19 -0.05 4.93
N ALA A 33 22.48 0.36 5.98
CA ALA A 33 21.39 -0.45 6.47
C ALA A 33 20.33 -0.51 5.38
N ILE A 34 20.01 -1.73 4.95
CA ILE A 34 19.02 -2.00 3.92
C ILE A 34 17.67 -1.86 4.61
N GLY A 35 16.90 -0.85 4.21
CA GLY A 35 15.60 -0.51 4.78
C GLY A 35 14.46 -0.69 3.77
N PRO A 36 14.29 -1.86 3.11
CA PRO A 36 13.30 -2.04 2.06
C PRO A 36 11.94 -1.67 2.58
N LEU A 37 11.39 -0.58 2.06
CA LEU A 37 9.99 -0.31 2.23
C LEU A 37 9.23 -1.25 1.31
N CYS A 38 8.02 -1.60 1.68
CA CYS A 38 7.13 -2.29 0.77
C CYS A 38 5.76 -1.64 0.84
N VAL A 39 5.11 -1.57 -0.32
CA VAL A 39 3.70 -1.19 -0.41
C VAL A 39 2.95 -2.23 -1.22
N ARG A 40 1.73 -2.51 -0.78
CA ARG A 40 0.79 -3.36 -1.50
C ARG A 40 -0.60 -2.77 -1.39
N VAL A 41 -1.14 -2.45 -2.55
CA VAL A 41 -2.55 -2.14 -2.71
C VAL A 41 -3.28 -3.46 -2.99
N ARG A 42 -4.35 -3.69 -2.25
CA ARG A 42 -5.24 -4.81 -2.44
C ARG A 42 -6.66 -4.33 -2.39
N CYS A 43 -7.45 -4.69 -3.40
CA CYS A 43 -8.88 -4.55 -3.29
C CYS A 43 -9.49 -5.53 -2.28
N VAL A 44 -10.43 -5.04 -1.47
CA VAL A 44 -11.28 -5.85 -0.59
C VAL A 44 -12.67 -6.04 -1.19
N ARG A 45 -13.27 -4.96 -1.72
CA ARG A 45 -14.56 -4.97 -2.43
C ARG A 45 -14.45 -4.10 -3.67
N CYS A 46 -14.41 -4.74 -4.84
CA CYS A 46 -14.31 -4.09 -6.16
C CYS A 46 -15.37 -4.61 -7.13
N GLU A 47 -16.40 -5.26 -6.61
CA GLU A 47 -17.59 -5.57 -7.38
C GLU A 47 -18.32 -4.23 -7.60
N VAL A 48 -17.95 -3.54 -8.66
CA VAL A 48 -18.56 -2.30 -9.10
C VAL A 48 -19.43 -2.66 -10.29
N THR A 49 -20.73 -2.53 -10.12
CA THR A 49 -21.72 -2.86 -11.15
C THR A 49 -22.43 -1.63 -11.67
N SER A 50 -22.31 -0.50 -10.96
CA SER A 50 -22.97 0.75 -11.29
C SER A 50 -22.21 1.95 -10.74
N MET A 51 -22.49 3.12 -11.31
CA MET A 51 -22.06 4.39 -10.73
C MET A 51 -22.71 4.58 -9.35
N GLY A 52 -21.97 5.15 -8.41
CA GLY A 52 -22.38 5.30 -7.02
C GLY A 52 -22.06 4.08 -6.14
N ASP A 53 -21.64 2.95 -6.72
CA ASP A 53 -21.19 1.81 -5.93
C ASP A 53 -19.95 2.18 -5.10
N THR A 54 -19.90 1.70 -3.87
CA THR A 54 -18.76 1.93 -2.98
C THR A 54 -17.66 0.88 -3.22
N VAL A 55 -16.48 1.35 -3.62
CA VAL A 55 -15.27 0.54 -3.68
C VAL A 55 -14.54 0.62 -2.35
N THR A 56 -14.01 -0.51 -1.88
CA THR A 56 -13.13 -0.56 -0.70
C THR A 56 -11.81 -1.24 -1.04
N PHE A 57 -10.72 -0.52 -0.78
CA PHE A 57 -9.37 -1.03 -0.97
C PHE A 57 -8.52 -0.83 0.28
N THR A 58 -7.49 -1.65 0.38
CA THR A 58 -6.54 -1.66 1.49
C THR A 58 -5.14 -1.42 0.95
N ILE A 59 -4.40 -0.54 1.62
CA ILE A 59 -2.99 -0.32 1.38
C ILE A 59 -2.25 -0.87 2.58
N THR A 60 -1.42 -1.87 2.37
CA THR A 60 -0.48 -2.35 3.39
C THR A 60 0.87 -1.76 3.11
N VAL A 61 1.43 -1.08 4.11
CA VAL A 61 2.79 -0.52 4.07
C VAL A 61 3.64 -1.24 5.11
N GLY A 62 4.81 -1.71 4.73
CA GLY A 62 5.73 -2.41 5.64
C GLY A 62 7.15 -1.87 5.58
N ASN A 63 7.89 -2.09 6.66
CA ASN A 63 9.35 -1.96 6.70
C ASN A 63 9.95 -3.37 6.78
N ASP A 64 10.26 -3.96 5.62
CA ASP A 64 10.86 -5.30 5.52
C ASP A 64 12.39 -5.27 5.71
N GLY A 65 12.93 -4.12 6.09
CA GLY A 65 14.36 -3.92 6.20
C GLY A 65 15.00 -4.40 7.49
N GLU A 66 16.31 -4.30 7.54
CA GLU A 66 17.12 -4.66 8.71
C GLU A 66 17.23 -3.50 9.72
N ALA A 67 16.78 -2.30 9.35
CA ALA A 67 16.79 -1.12 10.20
C ALA A 67 15.41 -0.49 10.35
N ASP A 68 15.20 0.14 11.50
CA ASP A 68 14.04 0.97 11.74
C ASP A 68 14.07 2.22 10.85
N THR A 69 12.90 2.70 10.45
CA THR A 69 12.76 3.91 9.63
C THR A 69 11.90 4.96 10.30
N ALA A 70 12.19 6.22 10.03
CA ALA A 70 11.50 7.37 10.56
C ALA A 70 11.11 8.34 9.43
N GLY A 71 9.96 8.98 9.58
CA GLY A 71 9.46 9.95 8.60
C GLY A 71 9.08 9.31 7.26
N MET A 72 8.65 8.05 7.26
CA MET A 72 8.18 7.37 6.06
C MET A 72 6.88 8.02 5.58
N ARG A 73 6.85 8.48 4.34
CA ARG A 73 5.67 9.12 3.75
C ARG A 73 4.91 8.15 2.88
N VAL A 74 3.60 8.04 3.14
CA VAL A 74 2.65 7.19 2.41
C VAL A 74 1.75 8.11 1.62
N GLN A 75 1.64 7.85 0.32
CA GLN A 75 0.75 8.60 -0.56
C GLN A 75 -0.13 7.66 -1.34
N ASP A 76 -1.41 8.01 -1.44
CA ASP A 76 -2.32 7.46 -2.42
C ASP A 76 -3.14 8.59 -3.03
N ARG A 77 -3.08 8.73 -4.36
CA ARG A 77 -3.88 9.73 -5.05
C ARG A 77 -5.32 9.24 -5.10
N VAL A 78 -6.27 10.16 -5.17
CA VAL A 78 -7.65 9.76 -5.47
C VAL A 78 -7.63 9.03 -6.81
N PRO A 79 -8.06 7.76 -6.87
CA PRO A 79 -8.17 7.06 -8.13
C PRO A 79 -9.04 7.85 -9.09
N ASP A 80 -8.68 7.84 -10.36
CA ASP A 80 -9.62 8.28 -11.38
C ASP A 80 -10.90 7.47 -11.19
N ARG A 81 -12.07 8.09 -11.39
CA ARG A 81 -13.39 7.46 -11.21
C ARG A 81 -13.86 7.25 -9.77
N ILE A 82 -13.13 7.69 -8.75
CA ILE A 82 -13.67 7.77 -7.38
C ILE A 82 -13.97 9.23 -7.05
N ASP A 83 -15.19 9.50 -6.54
CA ASP A 83 -15.54 10.85 -6.11
C ASP A 83 -14.66 11.27 -4.91
N PRO A 84 -13.80 12.30 -5.05
CA PRO A 84 -12.94 12.76 -3.96
C PRO A 84 -13.70 13.23 -2.73
N ALA A 85 -14.96 13.65 -2.86
CA ALA A 85 -15.79 14.08 -1.74
C ALA A 85 -16.32 12.89 -0.92
N SER A 86 -16.44 11.72 -1.53
CA SER A 86 -16.88 10.48 -0.88
C SER A 86 -15.73 9.67 -0.29
N LEU A 87 -14.49 9.88 -0.79
CA LEU A 87 -13.33 9.11 -0.39
C LEU A 87 -12.95 9.41 1.06
N ALA A 88 -12.93 8.38 1.89
CA ALA A 88 -12.45 8.41 3.26
C ALA A 88 -11.44 7.30 3.50
N TRP A 89 -10.50 7.54 4.42
CA TRP A 89 -9.47 6.58 4.78
C TRP A 89 -9.28 6.49 6.30
N GLN A 90 -8.92 5.31 6.77
CA GLN A 90 -8.60 5.01 8.16
C GLN A 90 -7.31 4.19 8.22
N CYS A 91 -6.38 4.60 9.08
CA CYS A 91 -5.17 3.87 9.40
C CYS A 91 -5.40 2.93 10.58
N THR A 92 -4.85 1.72 10.49
CA THR A 92 -4.71 0.76 11.58
C THR A 92 -3.24 0.36 11.67
N ALA A 93 -2.62 0.63 12.81
CA ALA A 93 -1.22 0.30 13.06
C ALA A 93 -1.06 -1.14 13.57
N ALA A 94 0.01 -1.84 13.17
CA ALA A 94 0.42 -3.07 13.83
C ALA A 94 1.07 -2.79 15.19
N VAL A 95 1.30 -3.85 15.97
CA VAL A 95 1.99 -3.76 17.26
C VAL A 95 3.38 -3.15 17.08
N GLY A 96 3.70 -2.14 17.88
CA GLY A 96 5.02 -1.50 17.89
C GLY A 96 5.17 -0.31 16.93
N THR A 97 4.17 0.00 16.10
CA THR A 97 4.09 1.24 15.33
C THR A 97 2.80 1.99 15.65
N THR A 98 2.73 3.25 15.24
CA THR A 98 1.56 4.12 15.43
C THR A 98 1.22 4.81 14.13
N CYS A 99 -0.07 4.96 13.86
CA CYS A 99 -0.54 5.77 12.75
C CYS A 99 -0.07 7.23 12.88
N ALA A 100 -0.02 7.94 11.75
CA ALA A 100 0.10 9.39 11.78
C ALA A 100 -1.11 10.01 12.52
N THR A 101 -0.96 11.25 12.95
CA THR A 101 -2.08 12.07 13.40
C THR A 101 -2.38 13.13 12.32
N PRO A 102 -3.61 13.19 11.78
CA PRO A 102 -4.76 12.35 12.11
C PRO A 102 -4.60 10.91 11.57
N ASP A 103 -5.22 9.95 12.27
CA ASP A 103 -5.21 8.53 11.90
C ASP A 103 -6.30 8.17 10.88
N GLN A 104 -7.12 9.15 10.51
CA GLN A 104 -8.20 9.07 9.54
C GLN A 104 -8.32 10.39 8.79
N GLY A 105 -8.94 10.36 7.62
CA GLY A 105 -9.14 11.56 6.81
C GLY A 105 -10.04 11.34 5.61
N ALA A 106 -10.23 12.41 4.85
CA ALA A 106 -11.01 12.43 3.61
C ALA A 106 -10.10 12.81 2.43
N GLY A 107 -10.50 12.38 1.23
CA GLY A 107 -9.78 12.62 -0.01
C GLY A 107 -8.50 11.80 -0.15
N ALA A 108 -7.51 12.36 -0.86
CA ALA A 108 -6.22 11.69 -1.10
C ALA A 108 -5.49 11.38 0.20
N LEU A 109 -4.84 10.21 0.26
CA LEU A 109 -3.99 9.83 1.36
C LEU A 109 -2.61 10.49 1.18
N ASP A 110 -2.19 11.27 2.16
CA ASP A 110 -0.85 11.87 2.19
C ASP A 110 -0.44 12.07 3.65
N VAL A 111 0.26 11.08 4.20
CA VAL A 111 0.62 11.06 5.63
C VAL A 111 2.07 10.66 5.82
N THR A 112 2.69 11.22 6.87
CA THR A 112 4.04 10.87 7.28
C THR A 112 3.99 10.09 8.58
N ILE A 113 4.47 8.85 8.56
CA ILE A 113 4.60 7.99 9.72
C ILE A 113 5.92 8.30 10.43
N ALA A 114 5.84 8.70 11.70
CA ALA A 114 7.00 9.13 12.46
C ALA A 114 8.00 8.00 12.71
N TRP A 115 7.50 6.78 12.97
CA TRP A 115 8.33 5.64 13.35
C TRP A 115 7.74 4.31 12.86
N VAL A 116 8.52 3.58 12.08
CA VAL A 116 8.18 2.22 11.62
C VAL A 116 9.36 1.31 11.93
N PRO A 117 9.26 0.53 13.03
CA PRO A 117 10.30 -0.45 13.36
C PRO A 117 10.51 -1.45 12.24
N LYS A 118 11.64 -2.15 12.30
CA LYS A 118 11.86 -3.38 11.53
C LYS A 118 10.68 -4.34 11.67
N ASP A 119 10.27 -4.92 10.54
CA ASP A 119 9.20 -5.92 10.40
C ASP A 119 7.82 -5.41 10.85
N ALA A 120 7.66 -4.08 11.03
CA ALA A 120 6.37 -3.47 11.32
C ALA A 120 5.59 -3.19 10.03
N ALA A 121 4.25 -3.22 10.14
CA ALA A 121 3.35 -2.89 9.05
C ALA A 121 2.20 -1.97 9.51
N LEU A 122 1.66 -1.20 8.59
CA LEU A 122 0.45 -0.40 8.75
C LEU A 122 -0.53 -0.75 7.65
N THR A 123 -1.82 -0.70 7.97
CA THR A 123 -2.89 -0.91 7.01
C THR A 123 -3.76 0.33 6.93
N PHE A 124 -3.92 0.87 5.73
CA PHE A 124 -4.90 1.91 5.42
C PHE A 124 -6.08 1.25 4.73
N THR A 125 -7.29 1.52 5.22
CA THR A 125 -8.53 1.13 4.55
C THR A 125 -9.13 2.38 3.95
N LEU A 126 -9.39 2.36 2.64
CA LEU A 126 -9.97 3.47 1.91
C LEU A 126 -11.29 3.00 1.29
N ALA A 127 -12.30 3.86 1.37
CA ALA A 127 -13.61 3.63 0.77
C ALA A 127 -14.11 4.91 0.12
N GLY A 128 -14.67 4.78 -1.08
CA GLY A 128 -15.26 5.88 -1.84
C GLY A 128 -16.24 5.36 -2.88
N GLU A 129 -17.13 6.23 -3.34
CA GLU A 129 -18.13 5.95 -4.36
C GLU A 129 -17.55 6.14 -5.76
N VAL A 130 -17.94 5.27 -6.68
CA VAL A 130 -17.53 5.35 -8.08
C VAL A 130 -18.32 6.45 -8.78
N GLY A 131 -17.59 7.43 -9.31
CA GLY A 131 -18.14 8.53 -10.10
C GLY A 131 -18.11 8.26 -11.61
N SER A 132 -18.81 9.12 -12.34
CA SER A 132 -18.72 9.19 -13.80
C SER A 132 -17.33 9.62 -14.24
N ALA A 133 -16.89 9.15 -15.40
CA ALA A 133 -15.71 9.66 -16.07
C ALA A 133 -15.94 11.12 -16.51
N ALA A 134 -14.85 11.83 -16.79
CA ALA A 134 -14.93 13.18 -17.37
C ALA A 134 -15.55 13.16 -18.78
N ASP A 135 -15.31 12.08 -19.53
CA ASP A 135 -15.99 11.74 -20.78
C ASP A 135 -16.87 10.50 -20.54
N PRO A 136 -18.20 10.59 -20.65
CA PRO A 136 -19.11 9.47 -20.45
C PRO A 136 -18.84 8.26 -21.36
N ALA A 137 -18.14 8.43 -22.49
CA ALA A 137 -17.75 7.31 -23.35
C ALA A 137 -16.80 6.32 -22.63
N ASN A 138 -16.08 6.79 -21.61
CA ASN A 138 -15.06 6.03 -20.88
C ASN A 138 -15.58 5.55 -19.51
N ASP A 139 -16.90 5.60 -19.29
CA ASP A 139 -17.53 5.22 -18.01
C ASP A 139 -17.25 3.76 -17.62
N TYR A 140 -16.94 2.89 -18.58
CA TYR A 140 -16.67 1.47 -18.34
C TYR A 140 -15.20 1.09 -18.56
N ASP A 141 -14.34 2.08 -18.82
CA ASP A 141 -12.90 1.84 -18.92
C ASP A 141 -12.31 1.48 -17.55
N GLU A 142 -11.23 0.70 -17.61
CA GLU A 142 -10.43 0.37 -16.44
C GLU A 142 -9.79 1.62 -15.84
N PHE A 143 -9.78 1.70 -14.51
CA PHE A 143 -9.14 2.76 -13.76
C PHE A 143 -8.23 2.17 -12.69
N PHE A 144 -7.26 2.96 -12.23
CA PHE A 144 -6.16 2.46 -11.42
C PHE A 144 -6.10 3.18 -10.08
N ASN A 145 -5.84 2.42 -9.02
CA ASN A 145 -5.39 2.99 -7.76
C ASN A 145 -3.90 2.69 -7.56
N THR A 146 -3.09 3.71 -7.26
CA THR A 146 -1.64 3.57 -7.10
C THR A 146 -1.16 4.23 -5.82
N ALA A 147 -0.79 3.40 -4.85
CA ALA A 147 -0.16 3.85 -3.62
C ALA A 147 1.36 3.80 -3.74
N THR A 148 2.02 4.82 -3.17
CA THR A 148 3.47 4.94 -3.15
C THR A 148 3.98 5.21 -1.74
N VAL A 149 5.18 4.74 -1.46
CA VAL A 149 5.87 4.97 -0.19
C VAL A 149 7.26 5.52 -0.44
N THR A 150 7.67 6.49 0.36
CA THR A 150 8.99 7.12 0.24
C THR A 150 9.65 7.24 1.60
N LEU A 151 10.93 6.89 1.67
CA LEU A 151 11.78 7.17 2.83
C LEU A 151 11.98 8.68 2.97
N SER A 152 12.15 9.14 4.22
CA SER A 152 12.56 10.52 4.48
C SER A 152 13.90 10.81 3.82
N ALA A 153 13.98 11.96 3.16
CA ALA A 153 15.24 12.49 2.67
C ALA A 153 16.25 12.61 3.83
N GLY A 154 17.49 12.17 3.61
CA GLY A 154 18.54 12.21 4.64
C GLY A 154 18.49 11.09 5.69
N SER A 155 17.61 10.09 5.55
CA SER A 155 17.58 8.92 6.45
C SER A 155 18.87 8.09 6.43
N GLY A 156 19.68 8.19 5.36
CA GLY A 156 20.87 7.37 5.17
C GLY A 156 20.57 5.88 4.91
N LEU A 157 19.29 5.51 4.83
CA LEU A 157 18.82 4.18 4.48
C LEU A 157 18.79 4.03 2.96
N THR A 158 19.04 2.82 2.49
CA THR A 158 18.91 2.46 1.07
C THR A 158 17.75 1.49 0.90
N ASP A 159 16.89 1.80 -0.07
CA ASP A 159 15.74 0.99 -0.46
C ASP A 159 15.99 0.40 -1.85
N PRO A 160 15.85 -0.92 -2.05
CA PRO A 160 15.80 -1.51 -3.38
C PRO A 160 14.77 -0.80 -4.27
N THR A 161 14.97 -0.79 -5.58
CA THR A 161 13.99 -0.19 -6.49
C THR A 161 12.85 -1.18 -6.79
N GLY A 162 11.62 -0.69 -6.92
CA GLY A 162 10.47 -1.46 -7.45
C GLY A 162 9.54 -2.10 -6.41
N ASN A 163 9.75 -1.86 -5.12
CA ASN A 163 8.91 -2.27 -3.99
C ASN A 163 8.08 -1.11 -3.39
N ASN A 164 8.35 0.13 -3.82
CA ASN A 164 7.80 1.37 -3.24
C ASN A 164 6.53 1.88 -3.93
N SER A 165 6.00 1.11 -4.87
CA SER A 165 4.75 1.42 -5.55
C SER A 165 3.96 0.15 -5.75
N SER A 166 2.64 0.22 -5.60
CA SER A 166 1.73 -0.86 -5.93
C SER A 166 0.49 -0.27 -6.57
N THR A 167 0.07 -0.91 -7.66
CA THR A 167 -1.11 -0.53 -8.44
C THR A 167 -2.10 -1.69 -8.44
N ILE A 168 -3.38 -1.38 -8.35
CA ILE A 168 -4.46 -2.31 -8.63
C ILE A 168 -5.34 -1.71 -9.72
N ASP A 169 -5.83 -2.58 -10.59
CA ASP A 169 -6.73 -2.24 -11.67
C ASP A 169 -8.18 -2.51 -11.23
N LEU A 170 -9.07 -1.58 -11.56
CA LEU A 170 -10.47 -1.55 -11.15
C LEU A 170 -11.33 -1.37 -12.40
N ARG A 171 -12.45 -2.08 -12.49
CA ARG A 171 -13.39 -1.94 -13.61
C ARG A 171 -14.82 -1.94 -13.11
N ILE A 172 -15.69 -1.29 -13.88
CA ILE A 172 -17.14 -1.41 -13.72
C ILE A 172 -17.59 -2.61 -14.54
N ASP A 173 -18.05 -3.66 -13.87
CA ASP A 173 -18.66 -4.82 -14.50
C ASP A 173 -20.07 -4.47 -14.96
N ASP A 174 -20.24 -4.28 -16.27
CA ASP A 174 -21.57 -4.19 -16.87
C ASP A 174 -22.24 -5.56 -16.84
N THR A 175 -22.97 -5.83 -15.74
CA THR A 175 -23.72 -7.08 -15.57
C THR A 175 -25.04 -7.07 -16.36
N LEU A 176 -25.41 -5.97 -17.01
CA LEU A 176 -26.68 -5.83 -17.72
C LEU A 176 -26.74 -6.62 -19.05
N PHE A 177 -25.64 -7.24 -19.47
CA PHE A 177 -25.59 -8.09 -20.67
C PHE A 177 -25.20 -9.56 -20.40
N GLN A 178 -25.15 -10.00 -19.14
CA GLN A 178 -24.77 -11.39 -18.81
C GLN A 178 -25.94 -12.39 -18.72
N ASP A 179 -27.19 -11.96 -18.93
CA ASP A 179 -28.38 -12.83 -18.87
C ASP A 179 -28.74 -13.55 -20.19
N GLY A 180 -27.79 -13.69 -21.12
CA GLY A 180 -27.87 -14.73 -22.15
C GLY A 180 -28.76 -14.40 -23.36
N PHE A 181 -28.74 -13.16 -23.84
CA PHE A 181 -29.37 -12.77 -25.11
C PHE A 181 -28.48 -12.88 -26.36
N GLU A 182 -27.31 -13.53 -26.30
CA GLU A 182 -26.45 -13.78 -27.48
C GLU A 182 -26.70 -15.13 -28.20
N LEU A 183 -27.91 -15.69 -28.16
CA LEU A 183 -28.26 -16.84 -29.02
C LEU A 183 -29.67 -16.74 -29.59
N ILE A 184 -29.87 -15.80 -30.51
CA ILE A 184 -30.84 -15.99 -31.59
C ILE A 184 -30.30 -15.33 -32.86
N ASP A 185 -29.42 -16.04 -33.57
CA ASP A 185 -29.36 -15.93 -35.03
C ASP A 185 -29.48 -17.36 -35.60
N PRO A 186 -30.54 -17.66 -36.39
CA PRO A 186 -30.80 -18.98 -36.97
C PRO A 186 -29.93 -19.32 -38.18
#